data_AF-A0A0P0VWS8-F1
#
_entry.id   AF-A0A0P0VWS8-F1
#
_cell.length_a   1.000
_cell.length_b   1.000
_cell.length_c   1.000
_cell.angle_alpha   90.00
_cell.angle_beta   90.00
_cell.angle_gamma   90.00
#
_symmetry.space_group_name_H-M   'P 1'
#
loop_
_entity.id
_entity.type
_entity.pdbx_description
1 polymer ?
#
loop_
_entity_poly.entity_id
_entity_poly.type
_entity_poly.pdbx_seq_one_letter_code
_entity_poly.pdbx_strand_id
1 'polypeptide(L)'
;DVTNKLSTMLGFGLSEPWVQHLSKTKFIRADREKLRTLFTFLGECLKLIVADNELGSLKLALEGSYVEPGPGGDPIRNPKVLPTGKNIHALDPQAIPTTAALKSAKIIVDRLLERQKVDNGGKYPETIALVLWGTDNIKTYGESLAQVLWMIGVRPVADTFGRVNRVEPVSLEELGRPRIDVVINCSGVFRDLFINQMNLLDRAVKMVAELDEPEEMNYVRKHAQEQARELGVSLREAATRVFSNASGSYSSNVNLAVENASWTDEKQLQDMYLSRKSFAFDCDAPGAGMREQRKTFELALATADATFQNLDSSEISLTDVSHYFDSDPTKLVQGLRKDGRAPSSYIADTTTANAQVRTLSETVRLDARTKLLNPKWYEGMMKSGYEGVREIEKRLTNTVGWSATSGQVDNWVYEEANATFIEDEAMRKRLMDTNPNSFRKLVQTFLEASGRGYWETSEENLEKLRELYSEVEDKIEGIDR
;
A
#
# COMPACT_ATOMS: atom_id res chain seq x y z
N ASP A 1 5.82 16.12 47.69
CA ASP A 1 5.27 17.39 47.19
C ASP A 1 5.70 18.60 48.06
N VAL A 2 7.01 18.83 48.17
CA VAL A 2 7.61 20.04 48.80
C VAL A 2 8.89 20.43 48.03
N THR A 3 9.59 19.44 47.47
CA THR A 3 10.74 19.61 46.58
C THR A 3 10.40 20.25 45.22
N ASN A 4 9.18 20.03 44.70
CA ASN A 4 8.75 20.63 43.41
C ASN A 4 8.29 22.09 43.51
N LYS A 5 7.99 22.58 44.72
CA LYS A 5 7.59 23.99 44.94
C LYS A 5 8.77 24.92 45.23
N LEU A 6 9.92 24.39 45.65
CA LEU A 6 11.14 25.16 45.91
C LEU A 6 11.93 25.47 44.64
N SER A 7 11.87 24.60 43.61
CA SER A 7 12.48 24.87 42.30
C SER A 7 11.75 25.95 41.50
N THR A 8 10.49 26.24 41.82
CA THR A 8 9.71 27.30 41.16
C THR A 8 9.91 28.68 41.78
N MET A 9 10.42 28.79 43.03
CA MET A 9 10.68 30.08 43.70
C MET A 9 12.10 30.63 43.47
N LEU A 10 13.08 29.78 43.20
CA LEU A 10 14.45 30.17 42.88
C LEU A 10 14.63 29.98 41.36
N GLY A 11 14.74 31.07 40.59
CA GLY A 11 14.64 31.13 39.13
C GLY A 11 15.70 30.36 38.31
N PHE A 12 15.99 29.11 38.67
CA PHE A 12 16.55 28.11 37.79
C PHE A 12 15.44 27.60 36.88
N GLY A 13 15.10 28.41 35.85
CA GLY A 13 14.20 27.96 34.80
C GLY A 13 14.68 26.62 34.25
N LEU A 14 13.74 25.71 33.99
CA LEU A 14 14.00 24.46 33.26
C LEU A 14 14.99 24.77 32.13
N SER A 15 16.10 24.03 32.10
CA SER A 15 17.06 24.15 31.01
C SER A 15 16.32 23.87 29.70
N GLU A 16 16.18 24.89 28.86
CA GLU A 16 15.56 24.78 27.53
C GLU A 16 16.68 24.83 26.47
N PRO A 17 17.43 23.73 26.27
CA PRO A 17 18.60 23.71 25.38
C PRO A 17 18.23 24.07 23.93
N TRP A 18 16.98 23.83 23.52
CA TRP A 18 16.46 24.28 22.23
C TRP A 18 16.40 25.81 22.10
N VAL A 19 16.16 26.57 23.17
CA VAL A 19 16.17 28.05 23.11
C VAL A 19 17.56 28.54 22.75
N GLN A 20 18.60 27.98 23.38
CA GLN A 20 19.98 28.32 23.07
C GLN A 20 20.34 27.96 21.62
N HIS A 21 19.92 26.78 21.15
CA HIS A 21 20.16 26.38 19.77
C HIS A 21 19.42 27.27 18.76
N LEU A 22 18.12 27.52 18.97
CA LEU A 22 17.28 28.30 18.06
C LEU A 22 17.67 29.79 18.01
N SER A 23 18.32 30.32 19.05
CA SER A 23 18.84 31.69 19.09
C SER A 23 19.79 32.03 17.93
N LYS A 24 20.41 31.00 17.32
CA LYS A 24 21.31 31.15 16.16
C LYS A 24 20.66 30.80 14.82
N THR A 25 19.34 30.58 14.79
CA THR A 25 18.60 30.14 13.61
C THR A 25 17.53 31.14 13.21
N LYS A 26 16.94 30.95 12.02
CA LYS A 26 15.77 31.73 11.57
C LYS A 26 14.53 31.60 12.46
N PHE A 27 14.54 30.69 13.43
CA PHE A 27 13.43 30.38 14.32
C PHE A 27 13.54 31.04 15.71
N ILE A 28 14.41 32.03 15.91
CA ILE A 28 14.57 32.75 17.19
C ILE A 28 13.26 33.37 17.73
N ARG A 29 12.32 33.72 16.83
CA ARG A 29 11.00 34.28 17.19
C ARG A 29 9.89 33.23 17.31
N ALA A 30 10.23 31.94 17.29
CA ALA A 30 9.25 30.88 17.46
C ALA A 30 8.58 30.97 18.84
N ASP A 31 7.30 30.64 18.89
CA ASP A 31 6.49 30.69 20.10
C ASP A 31 7.04 29.71 21.15
N ARG A 32 7.58 30.27 22.24
CA ARG A 32 8.27 29.52 23.29
C ARG A 32 7.35 28.55 24.02
N GLU A 33 6.08 28.89 24.23
CA GLU A 33 5.12 28.00 24.89
C GLU A 33 4.80 26.80 23.99
N LYS A 34 4.56 27.03 22.69
CA LYS A 34 4.35 25.94 21.72
C LYS A 34 5.58 25.04 21.59
N LEU A 35 6.78 25.62 21.58
CA LEU A 35 8.02 24.85 21.55
C LEU A 35 8.19 24.02 22.82
N ARG A 36 7.85 24.55 24.00
CA ARG A 36 7.89 23.78 25.24
C ARG A 36 6.97 22.57 25.15
N THR A 37 5.72 22.73 24.72
CA THR A 37 4.79 21.61 24.50
C THR A 37 5.37 20.57 23.52
N LEU A 38 5.92 21.02 22.39
CA LEU A 38 6.50 20.14 21.39
C LEU A 38 7.73 19.38 21.92
N PHE A 39 8.70 20.06 22.52
CA PHE A 39 9.92 19.42 23.00
C PHE A 39 9.68 18.54 24.23
N THR A 40 8.70 18.86 25.07
CA THR A 40 8.24 17.94 26.12
C THR A 40 7.67 16.67 25.50
N PHE A 41 6.80 16.79 24.49
CA PHE A 41 6.26 15.62 23.78
C PHE A 41 7.36 14.79 23.10
N LEU A 42 8.31 15.42 22.41
CA LEU A 42 9.45 14.74 21.79
C LEU A 42 10.34 14.03 22.82
N GLY A 43 10.52 14.64 23.99
CA GLY A 43 11.26 14.05 25.11
C GLY A 43 10.57 12.79 25.63
N GLU A 44 9.24 12.77 25.73
CA GLU A 44 8.49 11.56 26.09
C GLU A 44 8.58 10.51 24.98
N CYS A 45 8.41 10.87 23.70
CA CYS A 45 8.59 9.93 22.59
C CYS A 45 9.98 9.30 22.58
N LEU A 46 11.04 10.07 22.84
CA LEU A 46 12.41 9.55 22.90
C LEU A 46 12.55 8.44 23.95
N LYS A 47 11.96 8.63 25.16
CA LYS A 47 11.98 7.59 26.20
C LYS A 47 11.32 6.29 25.73
N LEU A 48 10.24 6.39 24.97
CA LEU A 48 9.52 5.22 24.44
C LEU A 48 10.30 4.55 23.30
N ILE A 49 10.98 5.32 22.45
CA ILE A 49 11.79 4.81 21.32
C ILE A 49 12.98 3.99 21.82
N VAL A 50 13.65 4.45 22.88
CA VAL A 50 14.87 3.80 23.41
C VAL A 50 14.59 2.78 24.51
N ALA A 51 13.32 2.47 24.78
CA ALA A 51 12.94 1.46 25.75
C ALA A 51 13.31 0.06 25.25
N ASP A 52 13.77 -0.80 26.16
CA ASP A 52 14.21 -2.17 25.87
C ASP A 52 13.30 -3.19 26.58
N ASN A 53 12.15 -3.45 25.98
CA ASN A 53 11.08 -4.24 26.61
C ASN A 53 10.86 -5.61 25.96
N GLU A 54 11.37 -5.84 24.74
CA GLU A 54 10.96 -6.96 23.88
C GLU A 54 11.27 -8.33 24.49
N LEU A 55 12.52 -8.54 24.93
CA LEU A 55 12.94 -9.79 25.58
C LEU A 55 12.25 -9.98 26.95
N GLY A 56 12.02 -8.89 27.67
CA GLY A 56 11.29 -8.92 28.94
C GLY A 56 9.86 -9.41 28.76
N SER A 57 9.17 -8.92 27.72
CA SER A 57 7.80 -9.33 27.42
C SER A 57 7.69 -10.75 26.89
N LEU A 58 8.67 -11.23 26.11
CA LEU A 58 8.75 -12.65 25.72
C LEU A 58 8.87 -13.55 26.96
N LYS A 59 9.73 -13.18 27.92
CA LYS A 59 9.86 -13.90 29.18
C LYS A 59 8.53 -13.95 29.94
N LEU A 60 7.84 -12.82 30.08
CA LEU A 60 6.52 -12.77 30.73
C LEU A 60 5.52 -13.73 30.06
N ALA A 61 5.49 -13.77 28.73
CA ALA A 61 4.62 -14.68 27.99
C ALA A 61 4.94 -16.16 28.28
N LEU A 62 6.22 -16.52 28.27
CA LEU A 62 6.69 -17.88 28.55
C LEU A 62 6.43 -18.31 30.01
N GLU A 63 6.37 -17.35 30.94
CA GLU A 63 5.96 -17.57 32.34
C GLU A 63 4.44 -17.67 32.52
N GLY A 64 3.66 -17.60 31.44
CA GLY A 64 2.19 -17.60 31.49
C GLY A 64 1.60 -16.33 32.12
N SER A 65 2.37 -15.24 32.14
CA SER A 65 1.96 -13.94 32.69
C SER A 65 1.25 -13.07 31.66
N TYR A 66 0.57 -12.04 32.15
CA TYR A 66 -0.13 -11.06 31.31
C TYR A 66 0.87 -10.11 30.62
N VAL A 67 0.94 -10.18 29.29
CA VAL A 67 1.67 -9.21 28.46
C VAL A 67 0.76 -8.02 28.16
N GLU A 68 1.22 -6.81 28.47
CA GLU A 68 0.44 -5.58 28.30
C GLU A 68 0.03 -5.38 26.82
N PRO A 69 -1.25 -5.10 26.54
CA PRO A 69 -1.71 -4.82 25.19
C PRO A 69 -1.38 -3.39 24.77
N GLY A 70 -1.27 -3.17 23.46
CA GLY A 70 -1.08 -1.83 22.89
C GLY A 70 -1.50 -1.73 21.43
N PRO A 71 -1.70 -0.53 20.89
CA PRO A 71 -2.04 -0.38 19.48
C PRO A 71 -0.82 -0.74 18.61
N GLY A 72 -1.04 -1.55 17.58
CA GLY A 72 -0.12 -1.66 16.45
C GLY A 72 -0.30 -0.49 15.49
N GLY A 73 0.74 -0.16 14.71
CA GLY A 73 0.64 0.87 13.69
C GLY A 73 1.98 1.53 13.35
N ASP A 74 1.91 2.74 12.79
CA ASP A 74 3.07 3.55 12.45
C ASP A 74 3.46 4.43 13.67
N PRO A 75 4.70 4.32 14.20
CA PRO A 75 5.12 5.05 15.40
C PRO A 75 5.34 6.55 15.15
N ILE A 76 5.53 6.99 13.90
CA ILE A 76 5.66 8.41 13.54
C ILE A 76 4.29 9.08 13.60
N ARG A 77 3.26 8.41 13.06
CA ARG A 77 1.87 8.91 13.08
C ARG A 77 1.23 8.78 14.45
N ASN A 78 1.43 7.64 15.12
CA ASN A 78 0.86 7.36 16.43
C ASN A 78 1.95 6.87 17.40
N PRO A 79 2.59 7.79 18.14
CA PRO A 79 3.63 7.42 19.12
C PRO A 79 3.15 6.50 20.25
N LYS A 80 1.83 6.30 20.43
CA LYS A 80 1.29 5.33 21.40
C LYS A 80 1.54 3.87 21.00
N VAL A 81 2.01 3.62 19.79
CA VAL A 81 2.52 2.31 19.35
C VAL A 81 3.79 1.94 20.14
N LEU A 82 4.49 2.93 20.69
CA LEU A 82 5.68 2.75 21.51
C LEU A 82 5.33 2.72 23.00
N PRO A 83 6.13 2.03 23.84
CA PRO A 83 7.28 1.21 23.46
C PRO A 83 6.87 -0.13 22.85
N THR A 84 7.82 -0.81 22.19
CA THR A 84 7.64 -2.20 21.72
C THR A 84 7.60 -3.19 22.90
N GLY A 85 7.44 -4.48 22.61
CA GLY A 85 7.24 -5.49 23.65
C GLY A 85 5.82 -5.53 24.21
N LYS A 86 4.81 -5.13 23.45
CA LYS A 86 3.39 -5.23 23.83
C LYS A 86 2.66 -6.28 23.00
N ASN A 87 1.55 -6.80 23.52
CA ASN A 87 0.62 -7.63 22.76
C ASN A 87 -0.23 -6.73 21.85
N ILE A 88 0.21 -6.53 20.61
CA ILE A 88 -0.38 -5.53 19.72
C ILE A 88 -1.81 -5.90 19.26
N HIS A 89 -2.67 -4.90 19.15
CA HIS A 89 -4.00 -5.02 18.56
C HIS A 89 -4.23 -3.97 17.46
N ALA A 90 -5.23 -4.21 16.62
CA ALA A 90 -5.71 -3.24 15.63
C ALA A 90 -6.55 -2.14 16.30
N LEU A 91 -7.77 -1.91 15.82
CA LEU A 91 -8.70 -0.92 16.35
C LEU A 91 -10.15 -1.42 16.23
N ASP A 92 -11.09 -0.73 16.88
CA ASP A 92 -12.52 -0.98 16.70
C ASP A 92 -12.91 -0.66 15.24
N PRO A 93 -13.38 -1.64 14.46
CA PRO A 93 -13.72 -1.43 13.06
C PRO A 93 -14.88 -0.47 12.84
N GLN A 94 -15.64 -0.10 13.89
CA GLN A 94 -16.72 0.88 13.82
C GLN A 94 -16.25 2.32 14.11
N ALA A 95 -14.99 2.51 14.53
CA ALA A 95 -14.43 3.83 14.81
C ALA A 95 -13.83 4.53 13.57
N ILE A 96 -13.84 3.86 12.41
CA ILE A 96 -13.27 4.34 11.15
C ILE A 96 -14.35 4.50 10.06
N PRO A 97 -14.17 5.40 9.09
CA PRO A 97 -13.12 6.42 9.05
C PRO A 97 -13.39 7.57 10.04
N THR A 98 -12.34 8.12 10.62
CA THR A 98 -12.45 9.30 11.50
C THR A 98 -12.70 10.59 10.72
N THR A 99 -13.15 11.65 11.40
CA THR A 99 -13.28 12.98 10.78
C THR A 99 -11.96 13.52 10.23
N ALA A 100 -10.82 13.20 10.87
CA ALA A 100 -9.51 13.57 10.37
C ALA A 100 -9.16 12.80 9.08
N ALA A 101 -9.41 11.49 9.07
CA ALA A 101 -9.23 10.66 7.89
C ALA A 101 -10.06 11.15 6.70
N LEU A 102 -11.31 11.59 6.92
CA LEU A 102 -12.16 12.17 5.87
C LEU A 102 -11.58 13.45 5.26
N LYS A 103 -11.03 14.34 6.10
CA LYS A 103 -10.39 15.57 5.62
C LYS A 103 -9.14 15.25 4.78
N SER A 104 -8.33 14.31 5.24
CA SER A 104 -7.14 13.82 4.52
C SER A 104 -7.52 13.18 3.19
N ALA A 105 -8.53 12.31 3.21
CA ALA A 105 -9.06 11.62 2.04
C ALA A 105 -9.54 12.57 0.95
N LYS A 106 -10.27 13.64 1.31
CA LYS A 106 -10.71 14.66 0.36
C LYS A 106 -9.53 15.28 -0.41
N ILE A 107 -8.46 15.65 0.30
CA ILE A 107 -7.25 16.23 -0.31
C ILE A 107 -6.61 15.24 -1.29
N ILE A 108 -6.52 13.96 -0.92
CA ILE A 108 -5.94 12.92 -1.79
C ILE A 108 -6.77 12.68 -3.04
N VAL A 109 -8.09 12.53 -2.89
CA VAL A 109 -8.99 12.30 -4.03
C VAL A 109 -8.98 13.51 -4.96
N ASP A 110 -9.06 14.73 -4.44
CA ASP A 110 -9.07 15.94 -5.27
C ASP A 110 -7.76 16.05 -6.07
N ARG A 111 -6.60 15.72 -5.46
CA ARG A 111 -5.30 15.67 -6.16
C ARG A 111 -5.21 14.55 -7.20
N LEU A 112 -5.71 13.36 -6.89
CA LEU A 112 -5.76 12.24 -7.82
C LEU A 112 -6.58 12.61 -9.06
N LEU A 113 -7.77 13.18 -8.84
CA LEU A 113 -8.67 13.57 -9.93
C LEU A 113 -8.10 14.74 -10.73
N GLU A 114 -7.47 15.72 -10.09
CA GLU A 114 -6.78 16.81 -10.78
C GLU A 114 -5.66 16.26 -11.67
N ARG A 115 -4.82 15.37 -11.14
CA ARG A 115 -3.73 14.77 -11.90
C ARG A 115 -4.24 13.93 -13.07
N GLN A 116 -5.18 13.04 -12.81
CA GLN A 116 -5.78 12.19 -13.84
C GLN A 116 -6.48 13.03 -14.93
N LYS A 117 -7.10 14.16 -14.55
CA LYS A 117 -7.74 15.07 -15.50
C LYS A 117 -6.73 15.71 -16.44
N VAL A 118 -5.55 16.09 -15.95
CA VAL A 118 -4.45 16.60 -16.78
C VAL A 118 -3.96 15.51 -17.74
N ASP A 119 -3.75 14.30 -17.22
CA ASP A 119 -3.24 13.17 -18.00
C ASP A 119 -4.29 12.63 -19.02
N ASN A 120 -5.59 12.89 -18.80
CA ASN A 120 -6.71 12.41 -19.61
C ASN A 120 -7.41 13.53 -20.43
N GLY A 121 -6.65 14.50 -20.93
CA GLY A 121 -7.16 15.50 -21.88
C GLY A 121 -8.24 16.43 -21.31
N GLY A 122 -8.19 16.71 -20.01
CA GLY A 122 -9.13 17.60 -19.33
C GLY A 122 -10.42 16.92 -18.83
N LYS A 123 -10.54 15.59 -18.93
CA LYS A 123 -11.73 14.84 -18.50
C LYS A 123 -11.50 14.09 -17.19
N TYR A 124 -12.52 14.01 -16.34
CA TYR A 124 -12.48 13.13 -15.18
C TYR A 124 -12.40 11.65 -15.62
N PRO A 125 -11.75 10.78 -14.84
CA PRO A 125 -11.89 9.33 -15.05
C PRO A 125 -13.33 8.91 -14.77
N GLU A 126 -13.88 7.97 -15.54
CA GLU A 126 -15.22 7.47 -15.25
C GLU A 126 -15.18 6.45 -14.10
N THR A 127 -14.17 5.57 -14.08
CA THR A 127 -13.96 4.56 -13.03
C THR A 127 -12.52 4.54 -12.52
N ILE A 128 -12.35 4.35 -11.21
CA ILE A 128 -11.07 4.08 -10.54
C ILE A 128 -11.08 2.68 -9.93
N ALA A 129 -10.18 1.80 -10.38
CA ALA A 129 -9.95 0.50 -9.75
C ALA A 129 -8.92 0.64 -8.61
N LEU A 130 -9.29 0.26 -7.39
CA LEU A 130 -8.46 0.49 -6.22
C LEU A 130 -8.38 -0.72 -5.29
N VAL A 131 -7.37 -0.69 -4.41
CA VAL A 131 -7.14 -1.74 -3.41
C VAL A 131 -7.29 -1.17 -2.00
N LEU A 132 -7.95 -1.92 -1.12
CA LEU A 132 -8.05 -1.61 0.31
C LEU A 132 -7.26 -2.64 1.14
N TRP A 133 -6.26 -2.14 1.89
CA TRP A 133 -5.46 -2.94 2.81
C TRP A 133 -5.93 -2.73 4.25
N GLY A 134 -5.91 -3.80 5.05
CA GLY A 134 -6.22 -3.68 6.47
C GLY A 134 -5.20 -2.80 7.20
N THR A 135 -3.91 -2.92 6.84
CA THR A 135 -2.80 -2.28 7.56
C THR A 135 -2.84 -0.75 7.47
N ASP A 136 -3.00 -0.19 6.26
CA ASP A 136 -3.06 1.26 6.07
C ASP A 136 -4.30 1.86 6.74
N ASN A 137 -5.44 1.17 6.69
CA ASN A 137 -6.68 1.63 7.33
C ASN A 137 -6.58 1.62 8.87
N ILE A 138 -5.83 0.68 9.46
CA ILE A 138 -5.49 0.72 10.89
C ILE A 138 -4.59 1.92 11.20
N LYS A 139 -3.50 2.09 10.43
CA LYS A 139 -2.49 3.14 10.65
C LYS A 139 -3.04 4.56 10.47
N THR A 140 -4.01 4.73 9.58
CA THR A 140 -4.56 6.04 9.19
C THR A 140 -5.95 6.31 9.73
N TYR A 141 -6.54 5.36 10.46
CA TYR A 141 -7.92 5.40 10.92
C TYR A 141 -8.93 5.57 9.77
N GLY A 142 -8.69 4.88 8.66
CA GLY A 142 -9.60 4.79 7.52
C GLY A 142 -9.40 5.81 6.40
N GLU A 143 -8.19 6.32 6.14
CA GLU A 143 -7.98 7.31 5.05
C GLU A 143 -8.36 6.74 3.68
N SER A 144 -7.85 5.56 3.31
CA SER A 144 -8.13 4.96 2.00
C SER A 144 -9.59 4.54 1.84
N LEU A 145 -10.21 4.02 2.90
CA LEU A 145 -11.67 3.79 2.96
C LEU A 145 -12.46 5.09 2.72
N ALA A 146 -12.08 6.19 3.38
CA ALA A 146 -12.71 7.49 3.20
C ALA A 146 -12.51 8.07 1.79
N GLN A 147 -11.41 7.75 1.12
CA GLN A 147 -11.17 8.16 -0.27
C GLN A 147 -12.21 7.54 -1.20
N VAL A 148 -12.54 6.25 -1.03
CA VAL A 148 -13.59 5.58 -1.81
C VAL A 148 -14.94 6.27 -1.62
N LEU A 149 -15.32 6.53 -0.36
CA LEU A 149 -16.56 7.24 -0.03
C LEU A 149 -16.61 8.62 -0.71
N TRP A 150 -15.49 9.36 -0.68
CA TRP A 150 -15.44 10.67 -1.32
C TRP A 150 -15.46 10.59 -2.85
N MET A 151 -14.85 9.57 -3.48
CA MET A 151 -14.90 9.37 -4.95
C MET A 151 -16.34 9.29 -5.46
N ILE A 152 -17.18 8.47 -4.83
CA ILE A 152 -18.61 8.33 -5.16
C ILE A 152 -19.49 9.46 -4.57
N GLY A 153 -18.89 10.36 -3.78
CA GLY A 153 -19.57 11.52 -3.21
C GLY A 153 -20.54 11.16 -2.08
N VAL A 154 -20.13 10.32 -1.15
CA VAL A 154 -20.88 10.02 0.08
C VAL A 154 -20.06 10.40 1.31
N ARG A 155 -20.74 10.70 2.41
CA ARG A 155 -20.11 10.89 3.73
C ARG A 155 -20.54 9.77 4.69
N PRO A 156 -19.62 9.21 5.48
CA PRO A 156 -19.99 8.34 6.57
C PRO A 156 -20.57 9.17 7.71
N VAL A 157 -21.49 8.59 8.46
CA VAL A 157 -22.10 9.25 9.62
C VAL A 157 -22.00 8.35 10.84
N ALA A 158 -21.52 8.94 11.93
CA ALA A 158 -21.46 8.30 13.22
C ALA A 158 -22.82 8.37 13.93
N ASP A 159 -23.14 7.32 14.69
CA ASP A 159 -24.23 7.37 15.66
C ASP A 159 -23.84 8.18 16.92
N THR A 160 -24.76 8.29 17.87
CA THR A 160 -24.54 9.02 19.13
C THR A 160 -23.41 8.43 20.00
N PHE A 161 -22.99 7.20 19.73
CA PHE A 161 -21.89 6.52 20.42
C PHE A 161 -20.56 6.64 19.66
N GLY A 162 -20.55 7.35 18.53
CA GLY A 162 -19.36 7.54 17.69
C GLY A 162 -19.10 6.40 16.70
N ARG A 163 -20.03 5.46 16.54
CA ARG A 163 -19.89 4.31 15.64
C ARG A 163 -20.32 4.67 14.23
N VAL A 164 -19.42 4.51 13.27
CA VAL A 164 -19.69 4.71 11.85
C VAL A 164 -20.38 3.48 11.27
N ASN A 165 -21.68 3.59 10.98
CA ASN A 165 -22.52 2.48 10.52
C ASN A 165 -23.52 2.85 9.42
N ARG A 166 -23.52 4.11 8.98
CA ARG A 166 -24.39 4.63 7.92
C ARG A 166 -23.64 5.63 7.05
N VAL A 167 -24.16 5.86 5.85
CA VAL A 167 -23.66 6.84 4.88
C VAL A 167 -24.80 7.69 4.38
N GLU A 168 -24.48 8.90 3.94
CA GLU A 168 -25.41 9.82 3.29
C GLU A 168 -24.77 10.35 2.00
N PRO A 169 -25.54 10.55 0.92
CA PRO A 169 -25.02 11.17 -0.29
C PRO A 169 -24.71 12.64 -0.04
N VAL A 170 -23.57 13.09 -0.57
CA VAL A 170 -23.22 14.51 -0.72
C VAL A 170 -23.90 15.03 -1.99
N SER A 171 -24.51 16.21 -1.96
CA SER A 171 -25.12 16.77 -3.17
C SER A 171 -24.07 17.07 -4.25
N LEU A 172 -24.47 17.07 -5.52
CA LEU A 172 -23.55 17.39 -6.62
C LEU A 172 -23.00 18.81 -6.52
N GLU A 173 -23.79 19.75 -5.96
CA GLU A 173 -23.34 21.14 -5.73
C GLU A 173 -22.20 21.19 -4.71
N GLU A 174 -22.27 20.42 -3.63
CA GLU A 174 -21.20 20.34 -2.64
C GLU A 174 -20.00 19.53 -3.16
N LEU A 175 -20.26 18.48 -3.96
CA LEU A 175 -19.23 17.64 -4.54
C LEU A 175 -18.40 18.39 -5.61
N GLY A 176 -19.05 19.27 -6.39
CA GLY A 176 -18.41 20.13 -7.39
C GLY A 176 -17.87 19.41 -8.64
N ARG A 177 -18.20 18.13 -8.81
CA ARG A 177 -17.75 17.24 -9.91
C ARG A 177 -18.69 16.03 -10.05
N PRO A 178 -18.55 15.23 -11.12
CA PRO A 178 -19.22 13.95 -11.22
C PRO A 178 -18.87 13.00 -10.06
N ARG A 179 -19.79 12.08 -9.74
CA ARG A 179 -19.51 10.90 -8.93
C ARG A 179 -18.72 9.91 -9.77
N ILE A 180 -17.55 9.52 -9.27
CA ILE A 180 -16.63 8.63 -9.98
C ILE A 180 -16.96 7.20 -9.58
N ASP A 181 -17.12 6.30 -10.56
CA ASP A 181 -17.33 4.87 -10.27
C ASP A 181 -16.04 4.24 -9.74
N VAL A 182 -16.17 3.15 -9.01
CA VAL A 182 -15.06 2.53 -8.28
C VAL A 182 -15.11 1.02 -8.40
N VAL A 183 -13.97 0.35 -8.56
CA VAL A 183 -13.86 -1.11 -8.39
C VAL A 183 -12.97 -1.37 -7.18
N ILE A 184 -13.55 -1.90 -6.11
CA ILE A 184 -12.91 -1.98 -4.81
C ILE A 184 -12.41 -3.40 -4.59
N ASN A 185 -11.10 -3.59 -4.70
CA ASN A 185 -10.41 -4.85 -4.45
C ASN A 185 -9.98 -4.90 -2.97
N CYS A 186 -10.80 -5.48 -2.11
CA CYS A 186 -10.45 -5.66 -0.72
C CYS A 186 -9.48 -6.84 -0.56
N SER A 187 -8.39 -6.63 0.15
CA SER A 187 -7.53 -7.75 0.59
C SER A 187 -8.31 -8.70 1.53
N GLY A 188 -7.93 -9.97 1.58
CA GLY A 188 -8.56 -10.92 2.52
C GLY A 188 -8.44 -10.45 3.99
N VAL A 189 -7.32 -9.82 4.35
CA VAL A 189 -7.13 -9.22 5.70
C VAL A 189 -8.10 -8.07 5.93
N PHE A 190 -8.33 -7.20 4.94
CA PHE A 190 -9.35 -6.15 5.05
C PHE A 190 -10.74 -6.75 5.21
N ARG A 191 -11.09 -7.81 4.47
CA ARG A 191 -12.37 -8.52 4.62
C ARG A 191 -12.54 -9.03 6.05
N ASP A 192 -11.52 -9.66 6.62
CA ASP A 192 -11.65 -10.31 7.93
C ASP A 192 -11.73 -9.29 9.07
N LEU A 193 -11.06 -8.15 8.96
CA LEU A 193 -11.06 -7.09 9.99
C LEU A 193 -12.21 -6.08 9.83
N PHE A 194 -12.59 -5.76 8.58
CA PHE A 194 -13.42 -4.62 8.23
C PHE A 194 -14.61 -4.99 7.33
N ILE A 195 -15.18 -6.18 7.50
CA ILE A 195 -16.39 -6.61 6.75
C ILE A 195 -17.57 -5.65 6.92
N ASN A 196 -17.67 -4.98 8.07
CA ASN A 196 -18.66 -3.92 8.32
C ASN A 196 -18.43 -2.71 7.40
N GLN A 197 -17.18 -2.39 7.06
CA GLN A 197 -16.84 -1.32 6.13
C GLN A 197 -17.09 -1.75 4.68
N MET A 198 -16.89 -3.03 4.34
CA MET A 198 -17.35 -3.57 3.05
C MET A 198 -18.87 -3.43 2.90
N ASN A 199 -19.63 -3.71 3.97
CA ASN A 199 -21.08 -3.50 3.98
C ASN A 199 -21.45 -2.03 3.77
N LEU A 200 -20.72 -1.11 4.41
CA LEU A 200 -20.93 0.33 4.26
C LEU A 200 -20.65 0.80 2.83
N LEU A 201 -19.57 0.32 2.22
CA LEU A 201 -19.16 0.64 0.86
C LEU A 201 -20.15 0.11 -0.18
N ASP A 202 -20.57 -1.15 -0.09
CA ASP A 202 -21.52 -1.73 -1.04
C ASP A 202 -22.88 -1.00 -0.98
N ARG A 203 -23.35 -0.71 0.25
CA ARG A 203 -24.55 0.12 0.44
C ARG A 203 -24.39 1.49 -0.19
N ALA A 204 -23.23 2.12 -0.02
CA ALA A 204 -22.96 3.44 -0.58
C ALA A 204 -22.99 3.46 -2.10
N VAL A 205 -22.31 2.51 -2.74
CA VAL A 205 -22.25 2.42 -4.21
C VAL A 205 -23.65 2.18 -4.78
N LYS A 206 -24.39 1.21 -4.23
CA LYS A 206 -25.75 0.91 -4.68
C LYS A 206 -26.71 2.09 -4.50
N MET A 207 -26.64 2.77 -3.36
CA MET A 207 -27.41 3.99 -3.10
C MET A 207 -27.09 5.08 -4.13
N VAL A 208 -25.80 5.28 -4.46
CA VAL A 208 -25.36 6.27 -5.45
C VAL A 208 -25.85 5.93 -6.86
N ALA A 209 -25.82 4.65 -7.24
CA ALA A 209 -26.34 4.19 -8.54
C ALA A 209 -27.83 4.50 -8.71
N GLU A 210 -28.59 4.42 -7.62
CA GLU A 210 -30.05 4.60 -7.59
C GLU A 210 -30.50 6.08 -7.59
N LEU A 211 -29.60 7.03 -7.31
CA LEU A 211 -29.93 8.47 -7.31
C LEU A 211 -30.45 8.93 -8.67
N ASP A 212 -31.46 9.80 -8.66
CA ASP A 212 -32.00 10.43 -9.87
C ASP A 212 -31.13 11.61 -10.30
N GLU A 213 -29.97 11.30 -10.86
CA GLU A 213 -28.97 12.25 -11.34
C GLU A 213 -28.62 11.97 -12.81
N PRO A 214 -28.20 12.99 -13.59
CA PRO A 214 -27.73 12.78 -14.96
C PRO A 214 -26.50 11.85 -15.02
N GLU A 215 -26.48 10.95 -16.00
CA GLU A 215 -25.39 9.97 -16.20
C GLU A 215 -23.99 10.64 -16.35
N GLU A 216 -23.93 11.83 -16.96
CA GLU A 216 -22.69 12.61 -17.10
C GLU A 216 -22.14 13.16 -15.78
N MET A 217 -22.96 13.18 -14.72
CA MET A 217 -22.59 13.61 -13.38
C MET A 217 -22.56 12.45 -12.37
N ASN A 218 -22.94 11.24 -12.79
CA ASN A 218 -22.96 10.06 -11.95
C ASN A 218 -22.52 8.83 -12.76
N TYR A 219 -21.21 8.61 -12.81
CA TYR A 219 -20.62 7.50 -13.56
C TYR A 219 -20.95 6.13 -12.96
N VAL A 220 -21.19 6.06 -11.65
CA VAL A 220 -21.69 4.84 -10.99
C VAL A 220 -23.03 4.42 -11.61
N ARG A 221 -23.97 5.37 -11.72
CA ARG A 221 -25.29 5.13 -12.33
C ARG A 221 -25.18 4.79 -13.81
N LYS A 222 -24.41 5.58 -14.57
CA LYS A 222 -24.15 5.37 -16.00
C LYS A 222 -23.72 3.93 -16.28
N HIS A 223 -22.67 3.47 -15.60
CA HIS A 223 -22.14 2.12 -15.79
C HIS A 223 -23.10 1.04 -15.29
N ALA A 224 -23.72 1.24 -14.12
CA ALA A 224 -24.65 0.25 -13.57
C ALA A 224 -25.87 0.06 -14.49
N GLN A 225 -26.37 1.10 -15.16
CA GLN A 225 -27.47 0.99 -16.13
C GLN A 225 -27.06 0.24 -17.40
N GLU A 226 -25.87 0.48 -17.93
CA GLU A 226 -25.33 -0.28 -19.06
C GLU A 226 -25.14 -1.75 -18.71
N GLN A 227 -24.49 -2.03 -17.56
CA GLN A 227 -24.22 -3.37 -17.07
C GLN A 227 -25.52 -4.13 -16.70
N ALA A 228 -26.52 -3.45 -16.15
CA ALA A 228 -27.83 -4.06 -15.87
C ALA A 228 -28.52 -4.55 -17.15
N ARG A 229 -28.43 -3.77 -18.24
CA ARG A 229 -28.96 -4.17 -19.56
C ARG A 229 -28.20 -5.36 -20.14
N GLU A 230 -26.86 -5.36 -20.04
CA GLU A 230 -26.03 -6.44 -20.55
C GLU A 230 -26.21 -7.75 -19.78
N LEU A 231 -26.30 -7.68 -18.45
CA LEU A 231 -26.43 -8.85 -17.57
C LEU A 231 -27.88 -9.32 -17.39
N GLY A 232 -28.87 -8.50 -17.71
CA GLY A 232 -30.28 -8.81 -17.49
C GLY A 232 -30.69 -8.84 -16.01
N VAL A 233 -30.08 -7.97 -15.19
CA VAL A 233 -30.28 -7.89 -13.73
C VAL A 233 -30.79 -6.51 -13.31
N SER A 234 -31.14 -6.34 -12.04
CA SER A 234 -31.54 -5.02 -11.54
C SER A 234 -30.37 -4.03 -11.53
N LEU A 235 -30.68 -2.72 -11.54
CA LEU A 235 -29.68 -1.65 -11.41
C LEU A 235 -28.80 -1.84 -10.16
N ARG A 236 -29.44 -2.22 -9.05
CA ARG A 236 -28.79 -2.44 -7.75
C ARG A 236 -27.82 -3.62 -7.77
N GLU A 237 -28.18 -4.72 -8.44
CA GLU A 237 -27.30 -5.87 -8.62
C GLU A 237 -26.12 -5.54 -9.56
N ALA A 238 -26.37 -4.79 -10.64
CA ALA A 238 -25.32 -4.36 -11.56
C ALA A 238 -24.32 -3.38 -10.91
N ALA A 239 -24.74 -2.62 -9.90
CA ALA A 239 -23.89 -1.72 -9.11
C ALA A 239 -22.98 -2.45 -8.08
N THR A 240 -22.74 -3.75 -8.25
CA THR A 240 -21.79 -4.50 -7.41
C THR A 240 -20.35 -4.07 -7.71
N ARG A 241 -19.66 -3.53 -6.70
CA ARG A 241 -18.28 -2.99 -6.81
C ARG A 241 -17.31 -3.43 -5.72
N VAL A 242 -17.80 -4.07 -4.65
CA VAL A 242 -16.97 -4.48 -3.50
C VAL A 242 -16.59 -5.95 -3.66
N PHE A 243 -15.34 -6.19 -4.06
CA PHE A 243 -14.80 -7.51 -4.34
C PHE A 243 -13.68 -7.89 -3.37
N SER A 244 -13.48 -9.19 -3.14
CA SER A 244 -12.37 -9.74 -2.37
C SER A 244 -12.12 -11.19 -2.77
N ASN A 245 -11.27 -11.85 -1.99
CA ASN A 245 -11.11 -13.29 -2.02
C ASN A 245 -12.32 -14.01 -1.39
N ALA A 246 -12.54 -15.27 -1.79
CA ALA A 246 -13.42 -16.19 -1.06
C ALA A 246 -13.06 -16.26 0.43
N SER A 247 -14.04 -16.54 1.29
CA SER A 247 -13.80 -16.70 2.73
C SER A 247 -12.70 -17.74 2.99
N GLY A 248 -11.76 -17.42 3.89
CA GLY A 248 -10.58 -18.26 4.18
C GLY A 248 -9.46 -18.20 3.13
N SER A 249 -9.64 -17.48 2.03
CA SER A 249 -8.60 -17.25 1.01
C SER A 249 -8.01 -15.84 1.10
N TYR A 250 -6.74 -15.71 0.70
CA TYR A 250 -5.93 -14.48 0.67
C TYR A 250 -5.10 -14.45 -0.61
N SER A 251 -4.67 -13.25 -1.02
CA SER A 251 -3.88 -12.96 -2.23
C SER A 251 -4.52 -13.42 -3.56
N SER A 252 -4.02 -12.90 -4.69
CA SER A 252 -4.37 -13.39 -6.02
C SER A 252 -3.52 -14.60 -6.45
N ASN A 253 -2.57 -15.00 -5.60
CA ASN A 253 -1.48 -15.95 -5.88
C ASN A 253 -0.50 -15.47 -6.97
N VAL A 254 -0.63 -14.23 -7.45
CA VAL A 254 0.36 -13.65 -8.38
C VAL A 254 1.71 -13.50 -7.67
N ASN A 255 1.72 -13.16 -6.38
CA ASN A 255 2.94 -13.17 -5.58
C ASN A 255 3.64 -14.53 -5.58
N LEU A 256 2.91 -15.62 -5.36
CA LEU A 256 3.46 -16.98 -5.33
C LEU A 256 3.94 -17.41 -6.71
N ALA A 257 3.24 -17.02 -7.78
CA ALA A 257 3.67 -17.31 -9.15
C ALA A 257 4.99 -16.61 -9.47
N VAL A 258 5.12 -15.32 -9.10
CA VAL A 258 6.37 -14.56 -9.26
C VAL A 258 7.50 -15.15 -8.41
N GLU A 259 7.27 -15.44 -7.13
CA GLU A 259 8.29 -15.99 -6.24
C GLU A 259 8.84 -17.34 -6.72
N ASN A 260 7.99 -18.19 -7.31
CA ASN A 260 8.38 -19.51 -7.80
C ASN A 260 8.73 -19.53 -9.29
N ALA A 261 8.72 -18.38 -9.97
CA ALA A 261 8.83 -18.25 -11.43
C ALA A 261 7.90 -19.22 -12.21
N SER A 262 6.77 -19.61 -11.61
CA SER A 262 5.95 -20.74 -12.05
C SER A 262 4.84 -20.36 -13.04
N TRP A 263 5.14 -19.44 -13.96
CA TRP A 263 4.20 -18.90 -14.93
C TRP A 263 4.88 -18.64 -16.28
N THR A 264 4.12 -18.79 -17.37
CA THR A 264 4.63 -18.71 -18.75
C THR A 264 4.34 -17.35 -19.38
N ASP A 265 3.14 -16.81 -19.17
CA ASP A 265 2.70 -15.54 -19.72
C ASP A 265 1.85 -14.74 -18.72
N GLU A 266 1.72 -13.44 -18.97
CA GLU A 266 0.99 -12.53 -18.08
C GLU A 266 -0.50 -12.85 -18.01
N LYS A 267 -1.05 -13.55 -19.01
CA LYS A 267 -2.45 -13.95 -19.04
C LYS A 267 -2.75 -14.97 -17.92
N GLN A 268 -1.83 -15.89 -17.62
CA GLN A 268 -1.98 -16.80 -16.48
C GLN A 268 -2.13 -16.05 -15.15
N LEU A 269 -1.33 -14.99 -14.95
CA LEU A 269 -1.40 -14.14 -13.76
C LEU A 269 -2.77 -13.42 -13.68
N GLN A 270 -3.23 -12.90 -14.81
CA GLN A 270 -4.53 -12.24 -14.93
C GLN A 270 -5.70 -13.21 -14.68
N ASP A 271 -5.66 -14.43 -15.22
CA ASP A 271 -6.69 -15.45 -15.02
C ASP A 271 -6.74 -15.92 -13.55
N MET A 272 -5.58 -16.06 -12.90
CA MET A 272 -5.49 -16.36 -11.47
C MET A 272 -6.12 -15.25 -10.63
N TYR A 273 -5.83 -13.99 -10.98
CA TYR A 273 -6.42 -12.83 -10.33
C TYR A 273 -7.95 -12.85 -10.44
N LEU A 274 -8.49 -12.96 -11.66
CA LEU A 274 -9.94 -13.00 -11.90
C LEU A 274 -10.62 -14.16 -11.15
N SER A 275 -9.99 -15.33 -11.11
CA SER A 275 -10.55 -16.50 -10.43
C SER A 275 -10.56 -16.35 -8.91
N ARG A 276 -9.61 -15.61 -8.34
CA ARG A 276 -9.42 -15.52 -6.88
C ARG A 276 -9.98 -14.24 -6.26
N LYS A 277 -10.13 -13.16 -7.03
CA LYS A 277 -10.52 -11.82 -6.54
C LYS A 277 -11.94 -11.41 -6.92
N SER A 278 -12.67 -12.22 -7.71
CA SER A 278 -14.01 -11.87 -8.21
C SER A 278 -15.15 -12.22 -7.26
N PHE A 279 -14.88 -12.43 -5.96
CA PHE A 279 -15.96 -12.69 -5.01
C PHE A 279 -16.51 -11.36 -4.51
N ALA A 280 -17.79 -11.12 -4.76
CA ALA A 280 -18.48 -9.91 -4.36
C ALA A 280 -19.07 -10.02 -2.94
N PHE A 281 -19.01 -8.92 -2.21
CA PHE A 281 -19.80 -8.72 -1.00
C PHE A 281 -21.18 -8.15 -1.37
N ASP A 282 -22.21 -8.50 -0.63
CA ASP A 282 -23.58 -8.05 -0.86
C ASP A 282 -24.22 -7.55 0.44
N CYS A 283 -24.45 -6.23 0.55
CA CYS A 283 -25.04 -5.64 1.74
C CYS A 283 -26.50 -6.02 1.97
N ASP A 284 -27.21 -6.47 0.94
CA ASP A 284 -28.62 -6.85 1.01
C ASP A 284 -28.77 -8.32 1.42
N ALA A 285 -27.72 -9.12 1.27
CA ALA A 285 -27.64 -10.51 1.70
C ALA A 285 -26.29 -10.84 2.38
N PRO A 286 -25.92 -10.16 3.49
CA PRO A 286 -24.59 -10.32 4.11
C PRO A 286 -24.33 -11.75 4.61
N GLY A 287 -25.40 -12.47 4.98
CA GLY A 287 -25.33 -13.88 5.39
C GLY A 287 -24.99 -14.86 4.27
N ALA A 288 -25.07 -14.44 3.00
CA ALA A 288 -24.64 -15.24 1.85
C ALA A 288 -23.11 -15.30 1.70
N GLY A 289 -22.38 -14.47 2.47
CA GLY A 289 -20.93 -14.37 2.40
C GLY A 289 -20.44 -13.79 1.07
N MET A 290 -19.17 -14.08 0.75
CA MET A 290 -18.52 -13.65 -0.49
C MET A 290 -18.93 -14.60 -1.63
N ARG A 291 -19.67 -14.11 -2.64
CA ARG A 291 -20.14 -14.92 -3.79
C ARG A 291 -19.36 -14.60 -5.06
N GLU A 292 -18.95 -15.61 -5.82
CA GLU A 292 -18.27 -15.39 -7.09
C GLU A 292 -19.18 -14.63 -8.07
N GLN A 293 -18.67 -13.52 -8.62
CA GLN A 293 -19.34 -12.64 -9.58
C GLN A 293 -18.38 -12.21 -10.68
N ARG A 294 -17.67 -13.18 -11.28
CA ARG A 294 -16.61 -12.92 -12.27
C ARG A 294 -17.03 -12.05 -13.45
N LYS A 295 -18.21 -12.27 -14.02
CA LYS A 295 -18.70 -11.45 -15.15
C LYS A 295 -18.87 -9.98 -14.76
N THR A 296 -19.50 -9.71 -13.62
CA THR A 296 -19.67 -8.35 -13.10
C THR A 296 -18.33 -7.71 -12.77
N PHE A 297 -17.38 -8.49 -12.26
CA PHE A 297 -16.03 -8.02 -11.97
C PHE A 297 -15.27 -7.60 -13.24
N GLU A 298 -15.30 -8.43 -14.29
CA GLU A 298 -14.68 -8.14 -15.58
C GLU A 298 -15.30 -6.89 -16.23
N LEU A 299 -16.64 -6.77 -16.24
CA LEU A 299 -17.34 -5.61 -16.77
C LEU A 299 -17.01 -4.33 -16.01
N ALA A 300 -16.93 -4.38 -14.68
CA ALA A 300 -16.58 -3.22 -13.88
C ALA A 300 -15.11 -2.81 -14.10
N LEU A 301 -14.17 -3.76 -14.08
CA LEU A 301 -12.75 -3.50 -14.35
C LEU A 301 -12.51 -2.94 -15.75
N ALA A 302 -13.27 -3.39 -16.76
CA ALA A 302 -13.16 -2.88 -18.12
C ALA A 302 -13.53 -1.39 -18.27
N THR A 303 -14.19 -0.78 -17.28
CA THR A 303 -14.47 0.67 -17.27
C THR A 303 -13.35 1.49 -16.63
N ALA A 304 -12.39 0.87 -15.94
CA ALA A 304 -11.37 1.58 -15.18
C ALA A 304 -10.42 2.39 -16.08
N ASP A 305 -10.35 3.70 -15.81
CA ASP A 305 -9.40 4.63 -16.46
C ASP A 305 -8.13 4.83 -15.64
N ALA A 306 -8.21 4.53 -14.34
CA ALA A 306 -7.07 4.60 -13.43
C ALA A 306 -7.04 3.42 -12.44
N THR A 307 -5.83 3.00 -12.07
CA THR A 307 -5.59 2.12 -10.92
C THR A 307 -4.99 2.89 -9.76
N PHE A 308 -5.32 2.49 -8.53
CA PHE A 308 -4.96 3.28 -7.36
C PHE A 308 -4.74 2.44 -6.09
N GLN A 309 -3.63 2.68 -5.39
CA GLN A 309 -3.38 2.12 -4.06
C GLN A 309 -2.82 3.19 -3.11
N ASN A 310 -2.95 2.95 -1.79
CA ASN A 310 -2.32 3.77 -0.77
C ASN A 310 -1.08 3.06 -0.22
N LEU A 311 0.02 3.78 -0.11
CA LEU A 311 1.24 3.31 0.53
C LEU A 311 1.01 3.22 2.03
N ASP A 312 1.38 2.08 2.62
CA ASP A 312 1.19 1.82 4.04
C ASP A 312 2.12 2.69 4.88
N SER A 313 3.39 2.73 4.51
CA SER A 313 4.46 3.40 5.26
C SER A 313 5.74 3.51 4.44
N SER A 314 6.76 4.20 4.96
CA SER A 314 8.07 4.25 4.28
C SER A 314 8.82 2.92 4.40
N GLU A 315 8.63 2.19 5.50
CA GLU A 315 9.23 0.88 5.74
C GLU A 315 8.53 -0.26 5.00
N ILE A 316 7.23 -0.15 4.73
CA ILE A 316 6.47 -1.06 3.86
C ILE A 316 6.02 -0.27 2.63
N SER A 317 6.93 -0.13 1.68
CA SER A 317 6.70 0.43 0.35
C SER A 317 6.47 -0.68 -0.68
N LEU A 318 6.30 -0.29 -1.95
CA LEU A 318 5.91 -1.15 -3.06
C LEU A 318 6.85 -2.33 -3.30
N THR A 319 8.14 -2.17 -2.98
CA THR A 319 9.17 -3.18 -3.24
C THR A 319 9.57 -3.96 -1.98
N ASP A 320 9.06 -3.61 -0.79
CA ASP A 320 9.38 -4.30 0.48
C ASP A 320 8.63 -5.62 0.63
N VAL A 321 7.50 -5.70 -0.07
CA VAL A 321 6.48 -6.73 0.09
C VAL A 321 5.83 -7.02 -1.25
N SER A 322 5.36 -8.24 -1.43
CA SER A 322 4.76 -8.70 -2.68
C SER A 322 3.26 -8.43 -2.81
N HIS A 323 2.59 -8.06 -1.71
CA HIS A 323 1.13 -7.93 -1.72
C HIS A 323 0.62 -6.78 -2.61
N TYR A 324 1.39 -5.70 -2.76
CA TYR A 324 0.99 -4.57 -3.59
C TYR A 324 0.83 -4.95 -5.07
N PHE A 325 1.84 -5.60 -5.66
CA PHE A 325 1.75 -6.05 -7.05
C PHE A 325 0.80 -7.26 -7.17
N ASP A 326 0.71 -8.13 -6.16
CA ASP A 326 -0.27 -9.23 -6.16
C ASP A 326 -1.72 -8.75 -6.34
N SER A 327 -2.05 -7.58 -5.78
CA SER A 327 -3.38 -6.98 -5.91
C SER A 327 -3.44 -5.84 -6.95
N ASP A 328 -2.41 -5.67 -7.79
CA ASP A 328 -2.40 -4.67 -8.85
C ASP A 328 -3.17 -5.14 -10.09
N PRO A 329 -4.26 -4.44 -10.49
CA PRO A 329 -5.06 -4.84 -11.64
C PRO A 329 -4.64 -4.12 -12.94
N THR A 330 -3.50 -3.43 -12.99
CA THR A 330 -3.15 -2.51 -14.10
C THR A 330 -3.15 -3.18 -15.48
N LYS A 331 -2.33 -4.23 -15.70
CA LYS A 331 -2.34 -4.97 -16.97
C LYS A 331 -3.60 -5.82 -17.17
N LEU A 332 -4.24 -6.25 -16.07
CA LEU A 332 -5.53 -6.94 -16.14
C LEU A 332 -6.60 -6.04 -16.75
N VAL A 333 -6.72 -4.79 -16.27
CA VAL A 333 -7.63 -3.79 -16.83
C VAL A 333 -7.31 -3.54 -18.30
N GLN A 334 -6.02 -3.40 -18.65
CA GLN A 334 -5.60 -3.25 -20.05
C GLN A 334 -6.13 -4.41 -20.92
N GLY A 335 -6.01 -5.65 -20.46
CA GLY A 335 -6.46 -6.84 -21.18
C GLY A 335 -7.99 -7.00 -21.26
N LEU A 336 -8.74 -6.43 -20.31
CA LEU A 336 -10.21 -6.46 -20.31
C LEU A 336 -10.85 -5.35 -21.13
N ARG A 337 -10.14 -4.24 -21.35
CA ARG A 337 -10.66 -3.11 -22.12
C ARG A 337 -10.71 -3.42 -23.62
N LYS A 338 -11.84 -3.07 -24.26
CA LYS A 338 -12.02 -3.24 -25.71
C LYS A 338 -11.04 -2.41 -26.54
N ASP A 339 -10.56 -1.29 -26.00
CA ASP A 339 -9.58 -0.42 -26.66
C ASP A 339 -8.11 -0.83 -26.39
N GLY A 340 -7.87 -1.82 -25.52
CA GLY A 340 -6.54 -2.28 -25.14
C GLY A 340 -5.67 -1.22 -24.44
N ARG A 341 -6.25 -0.08 -24.05
CA ARG A 341 -5.52 1.03 -23.43
C ARG A 341 -5.21 0.71 -21.97
N ALA A 342 -3.96 0.86 -21.56
CA ALA A 342 -3.59 0.72 -20.16
C ALA A 342 -4.22 1.85 -19.31
N PRO A 343 -4.75 1.56 -18.11
CA PRO A 343 -5.19 2.60 -17.19
C PRO A 343 -3.99 3.37 -16.65
N SER A 344 -4.20 4.62 -16.23
CA SER A 344 -3.16 5.37 -15.52
C SER A 344 -3.03 4.84 -14.08
N SER A 345 -1.81 4.52 -13.64
CA SER A 345 -1.58 3.91 -12.33
C SER A 345 -1.02 4.92 -11.33
N TYR A 346 -1.68 5.07 -10.18
CA TYR A 346 -1.30 6.03 -9.15
C TYR A 346 -1.13 5.38 -7.77
N ILE A 347 -0.26 5.99 -6.96
CA ILE A 347 -0.05 5.62 -5.57
C ILE A 347 -0.15 6.88 -4.71
N ALA A 348 -1.02 6.83 -3.69
CA ALA A 348 -1.08 7.86 -2.67
C ALA A 348 -0.09 7.56 -1.53
N ASP A 349 0.64 8.59 -1.13
CA ASP A 349 1.60 8.55 -0.04
C ASP A 349 1.23 9.66 0.96
N THR A 350 0.62 9.27 2.07
CA THR A 350 0.27 10.19 3.19
C THR A 350 1.27 10.05 4.35
N THR A 351 2.40 9.36 4.18
CA THR A 351 3.34 9.01 5.27
C THR A 351 3.95 10.24 5.94
N THR A 352 4.00 11.37 5.22
CA THR A 352 4.35 12.67 5.76
C THR A 352 3.16 13.63 5.73
N ALA A 353 3.25 14.74 6.46
CA ALA A 353 2.22 15.78 6.44
C ALA A 353 1.99 16.39 5.04
N ASN A 354 2.98 16.29 4.13
CA ASN A 354 2.83 16.67 2.74
C ASN A 354 2.39 15.45 1.94
N ALA A 355 1.10 15.17 1.94
CA ALA A 355 0.54 14.05 1.19
C ALA A 355 0.88 14.17 -0.32
N GLN A 356 1.10 13.07 -1.01
CA GLN A 356 1.45 13.06 -2.45
C GLN A 356 0.60 12.03 -3.18
N VAL A 357 0.27 12.32 -4.44
CA VAL A 357 -0.27 11.33 -5.38
C VAL A 357 0.72 11.26 -6.53
N ARG A 358 1.46 10.15 -6.60
CA ARG A 358 2.48 9.90 -7.62
C ARG A 358 1.96 8.88 -8.61
N THR A 359 2.54 8.82 -9.80
CA THR A 359 2.33 7.64 -10.65
C THR A 359 2.99 6.42 -10.00
N LEU A 360 2.56 5.23 -10.41
CA LEU A 360 3.19 3.98 -9.99
C LEU A 360 4.68 3.97 -10.40
N SER A 361 5.00 4.35 -11.63
CA SER A 361 6.39 4.47 -12.11
C SER A 361 7.21 5.45 -11.27
N GLU A 362 6.69 6.63 -10.93
CA GLU A 362 7.37 7.58 -10.03
C GLU A 362 7.67 6.99 -8.65
N THR A 363 6.76 6.16 -8.12
CA THR A 363 6.93 5.51 -6.81
C THR A 363 7.92 4.35 -6.88
N VAL A 364 7.90 3.54 -7.95
CA VAL A 364 8.91 2.50 -8.21
C VAL A 364 10.31 3.12 -8.34
N ARG A 365 10.44 4.25 -9.06
CA ARG A 365 11.70 4.99 -9.15
C ARG A 365 12.18 5.50 -7.79
N LEU A 366 11.27 6.03 -6.98
CA LEU A 366 11.58 6.48 -5.62
C LEU A 366 12.10 5.33 -4.76
N ASP A 367 11.43 4.17 -4.80
CA ASP A 367 11.85 2.96 -4.11
C ASP A 367 13.23 2.48 -4.58
N ALA A 368 13.47 2.43 -5.89
CA ALA A 368 14.76 2.04 -6.45
C ALA A 368 15.89 2.97 -5.94
N ARG A 369 15.69 4.29 -6.02
CA ARG A 369 16.68 5.31 -5.63
C ARG A 369 16.90 5.41 -4.12
N THR A 370 15.93 5.02 -3.30
CA THR A 370 16.02 5.12 -1.83
C THR A 370 16.39 3.79 -1.15
N LYS A 371 16.20 2.66 -1.85
CA LYS A 371 16.45 1.31 -1.34
C LYS A 371 17.45 0.55 -2.21
N LEU A 372 16.99 -0.22 -3.20
CA LEU A 372 17.81 -1.16 -3.96
C LEU A 372 19.12 -0.53 -4.48
N LEU A 373 19.06 0.69 -5.02
CA LEU A 373 20.19 1.38 -5.63
C LEU A 373 20.79 2.46 -4.72
N ASN A 374 20.38 2.53 -3.46
CA ASN A 374 20.94 3.47 -2.49
C ASN A 374 22.10 2.82 -1.72
N PRO A 375 23.34 3.32 -1.86
CA PRO A 375 24.49 2.77 -1.13
C PRO A 375 24.31 2.71 0.37
N LYS A 376 23.62 3.70 0.96
CA LYS A 376 23.34 3.67 2.40
C LYS A 376 22.44 2.51 2.80
N TRP A 377 21.49 2.14 1.94
CA TRP A 377 20.55 1.07 2.22
C TRP A 377 21.20 -0.29 1.99
N TYR A 378 21.76 -0.56 0.80
CA TYR A 378 22.31 -1.90 0.52
C TYR A 378 23.57 -2.17 1.35
N GLU A 379 24.44 -1.19 1.63
CA GLU A 379 25.55 -1.42 2.58
C GLU A 379 25.06 -1.57 4.02
N GLY A 380 23.95 -0.92 4.38
CA GLY A 380 23.27 -1.15 5.64
C GLY A 380 22.78 -2.59 5.78
N MET A 381 22.16 -3.13 4.73
CA MET A 381 21.73 -4.53 4.67
C MET A 381 22.93 -5.47 4.68
N MET A 382 23.98 -5.21 3.89
CA MET A 382 25.18 -6.06 3.84
C MET A 382 25.89 -6.19 5.20
N LYS A 383 25.78 -5.19 6.10
CA LYS A 383 26.28 -5.30 7.48
C LYS A 383 25.51 -6.33 8.33
N SER A 384 24.28 -6.66 7.95
CA SER A 384 23.47 -7.72 8.56
C SER A 384 23.80 -9.11 8.02
N GLY A 385 24.82 -9.23 7.16
CA GLY A 385 25.35 -10.51 6.69
C GLY A 385 24.34 -11.30 5.83
N TYR A 386 24.17 -12.58 6.15
CA TYR A 386 23.39 -13.53 5.36
C TYR A 386 21.96 -13.03 5.04
N GLU A 387 21.27 -12.50 6.06
CA GLU A 387 19.89 -11.99 5.91
C GLU A 387 19.82 -10.65 5.20
N GLY A 388 20.92 -9.89 5.19
CA GLY A 388 21.04 -8.67 4.40
C GLY A 388 20.95 -8.92 2.90
N VAL A 389 21.60 -9.99 2.41
CA VAL A 389 21.55 -10.38 1.00
C VAL A 389 20.14 -10.82 0.61
N ARG A 390 19.40 -11.47 1.52
CA ARG A 390 18.00 -11.84 1.30
C ARG A 390 17.12 -10.61 1.08
N GLU A 391 17.34 -9.53 1.82
CA GLU A 391 16.58 -8.28 1.63
C GLU A 391 16.88 -7.60 0.29
N ILE A 392 18.12 -7.67 -0.21
CA ILE A 392 18.51 -7.17 -1.54
C ILE A 392 17.81 -8.00 -2.63
N GLU A 393 17.90 -9.33 -2.55
CA GLU A 393 17.25 -10.24 -3.51
C GLU A 393 15.74 -10.03 -3.56
N LYS A 394 15.09 -10.05 -2.39
CA LYS A 394 13.64 -9.83 -2.26
C LYS A 394 13.18 -8.53 -2.94
N ARG A 395 14.00 -7.48 -2.85
CA ARG A 395 13.72 -6.19 -3.46
C ARG A 395 13.69 -6.26 -4.98
N LEU A 396 14.62 -6.99 -5.58
CA LEU A 396 14.68 -7.21 -7.02
C LEU A 396 13.52 -8.10 -7.49
N THR A 397 13.23 -9.18 -6.77
CA THR A 397 12.10 -10.08 -7.06
C THR A 397 10.76 -9.34 -7.04
N ASN A 398 10.54 -8.48 -6.05
CA ASN A 398 9.33 -7.65 -6.01
C ASN A 398 9.29 -6.61 -7.15
N THR A 399 10.44 -6.15 -7.62
CA THR A 399 10.54 -5.25 -8.78
C THR A 399 10.10 -5.97 -10.06
N VAL A 400 10.50 -7.23 -10.28
CA VAL A 400 9.99 -8.06 -11.38
C VAL A 400 8.47 -8.27 -11.30
N GLY A 401 7.94 -8.44 -10.08
CA GLY A 401 6.48 -8.48 -9.86
C GLY A 401 5.77 -7.25 -10.45
N TRP A 402 6.31 -6.05 -10.25
CA TRP A 402 5.75 -4.83 -10.85
C TRP A 402 5.84 -4.79 -12.38
N SER A 403 6.91 -5.33 -12.97
CA SER A 403 6.98 -5.49 -14.44
C SER A 403 5.86 -6.42 -14.94
N ALA A 404 5.60 -7.52 -14.24
CA ALA A 404 4.60 -8.50 -14.63
C ALA A 404 3.16 -7.98 -14.51
N THR A 405 2.83 -7.18 -13.50
CA THR A 405 1.44 -6.74 -13.25
C THR A 405 1.10 -5.37 -13.83
N SER A 406 2.11 -4.51 -14.03
CA SER A 406 1.91 -3.12 -14.46
C SER A 406 2.77 -2.68 -15.63
N GLY A 407 3.95 -3.29 -15.82
CA GLY A 407 4.95 -2.81 -16.79
C GLY A 407 5.52 -1.42 -16.48
N GLN A 408 5.42 -0.95 -15.23
CA GLN A 408 5.82 0.42 -14.82
C GLN A 408 7.25 0.52 -14.25
N VAL A 409 8.07 -0.52 -14.44
CA VAL A 409 9.50 -0.50 -14.08
C VAL A 409 10.31 -0.04 -15.28
N ASP A 410 11.08 1.03 -15.12
CA ASP A 410 11.96 1.53 -16.18
C ASP A 410 13.17 0.59 -16.36
N ASN A 411 13.62 0.39 -17.61
CA ASN A 411 14.76 -0.51 -17.92
C ASN A 411 16.04 -0.20 -17.11
N TRP A 412 16.31 1.09 -16.85
CA TRP A 412 17.49 1.53 -16.11
C TRP A 412 17.53 0.99 -14.68
N VAL A 413 16.39 0.64 -14.07
CA VAL A 413 16.36 0.07 -12.71
C VAL A 413 17.08 -1.27 -12.68
N TYR A 414 16.84 -2.12 -13.67
CA TYR A 414 17.53 -3.40 -13.82
C TYR A 414 18.99 -3.20 -14.22
N GLU A 415 19.26 -2.28 -15.15
CA GLU A 415 20.62 -2.01 -15.62
C GLU A 415 21.52 -1.49 -14.49
N GLU A 416 21.07 -0.49 -13.72
CA GLU A 416 21.84 0.03 -12.57
C GLU A 416 21.99 -1.03 -11.46
N ALA A 417 21.00 -1.92 -11.29
CA ALA A 417 21.10 -3.03 -10.33
C ALA A 417 22.16 -4.06 -10.78
N ASN A 418 22.20 -4.42 -12.07
CA ASN A 418 23.23 -5.29 -12.63
C ASN A 418 24.62 -4.66 -12.46
N ALA A 419 24.78 -3.39 -12.83
CA ALA A 419 26.03 -2.67 -12.66
C ALA A 419 26.51 -2.66 -11.19
N THR A 420 25.59 -2.44 -10.25
CA THR A 420 25.91 -2.35 -8.82
C THR A 420 26.25 -3.69 -8.19
N PHE A 421 25.52 -4.76 -8.52
CA PHE A 421 25.61 -6.03 -7.79
C PHE A 421 26.36 -7.14 -8.53
N ILE A 422 26.52 -7.02 -9.85
CA ILE A 422 27.06 -8.07 -10.72
C ILE A 422 28.35 -7.60 -11.41
N GLU A 423 28.33 -6.43 -12.06
CA GLU A 423 29.51 -5.92 -12.79
C GLU A 423 30.63 -5.50 -11.83
N ASP A 424 30.29 -4.90 -10.69
CA ASP A 424 31.25 -4.69 -9.60
C ASP A 424 31.67 -6.04 -9.00
N GLU A 425 32.86 -6.50 -9.39
CA GLU A 425 33.45 -7.76 -8.95
C GLU A 425 33.60 -7.85 -7.42
N ALA A 426 33.92 -6.74 -6.75
CA ALA A 426 34.07 -6.74 -5.30
C ALA A 426 32.72 -6.91 -4.60
N MET A 427 31.68 -6.21 -5.06
CA MET A 427 30.31 -6.38 -4.55
C MET A 427 29.79 -7.79 -4.84
N ARG A 428 29.93 -8.26 -6.08
CA ARG A 428 29.51 -9.59 -6.52
C ARG A 428 30.11 -10.69 -5.64
N LYS A 429 31.42 -10.66 -5.42
CA LYS A 429 32.10 -11.65 -4.56
C LYS A 429 31.58 -11.59 -3.13
N ARG A 430 31.36 -10.38 -2.58
CA ARG A 430 30.79 -10.21 -1.23
C ARG A 430 29.40 -10.85 -1.13
N LEU A 431 28.52 -10.63 -2.10
CA LEU A 431 27.17 -11.20 -2.11
C LEU A 431 27.22 -12.74 -2.16
N MET A 432 27.98 -13.30 -3.10
CA MET A 432 28.11 -14.74 -3.30
C MET A 432 28.74 -15.47 -2.11
N ASP A 433 29.70 -14.85 -1.42
CA ASP A 433 30.31 -15.42 -0.22
C ASP A 433 29.42 -15.29 1.02
N THR A 434 28.64 -14.21 1.11
CA THR A 434 27.79 -13.94 2.27
C THR A 434 26.54 -14.81 2.27
N ASN A 435 25.88 -14.98 1.12
CA ASN A 435 24.69 -15.81 0.99
C ASN A 435 24.56 -16.34 -0.45
N PRO A 436 25.10 -17.54 -0.76
CA PRO A 436 25.05 -18.09 -2.11
C PRO A 436 23.61 -18.37 -2.58
N ASN A 437 22.70 -18.76 -1.68
CA ASN A 437 21.31 -19.05 -2.05
C ASN A 437 20.55 -17.81 -2.53
N SER A 438 20.67 -16.70 -1.79
CA SER A 438 20.05 -15.42 -2.22
C SER A 438 20.79 -14.80 -3.40
N PHE A 439 22.11 -14.98 -3.52
CA PHE A 439 22.83 -14.55 -4.72
C PHE A 439 22.39 -15.31 -5.97
N ARG A 440 22.21 -16.65 -5.88
CA ARG A 440 21.63 -17.45 -6.96
C ARG A 440 20.28 -16.91 -7.40
N LYS A 441 19.37 -16.68 -6.44
CA LYS A 441 18.05 -16.10 -6.73
C LYS A 441 18.18 -14.73 -7.40
N LEU A 442 19.05 -13.85 -6.92
CA LEU A 442 19.30 -12.54 -7.54
C LEU A 442 19.70 -12.67 -9.03
N VAL A 443 20.63 -13.59 -9.34
CA VAL A 443 21.06 -13.87 -10.72
C VAL A 443 19.91 -14.46 -11.55
N GLN A 444 19.14 -15.40 -11.00
CA GLN A 444 17.95 -15.97 -11.64
C GLN A 444 16.93 -14.88 -11.98
N THR A 445 16.68 -13.94 -11.06
CA THR A 445 15.73 -12.84 -11.26
C THR A 445 16.17 -11.90 -12.39
N PHE A 446 17.46 -11.61 -12.52
CA PHE A 446 17.98 -10.85 -13.67
C PHE A 446 17.75 -11.58 -15.00
N LEU A 447 18.11 -12.87 -15.06
CA LEU A 447 17.90 -13.70 -16.24
C LEU A 447 16.40 -13.84 -16.58
N GLU A 448 15.55 -13.97 -15.58
CA GLU A 448 14.09 -14.01 -15.73
C GLU A 448 13.54 -12.69 -16.27
N ALA A 449 13.96 -11.55 -15.72
CA ALA A 449 13.54 -10.24 -16.19
C ALA A 449 13.88 -10.05 -17.68
N SER A 450 15.08 -10.47 -18.10
CA SER A 450 15.45 -10.41 -19.52
C SER A 450 14.70 -11.42 -20.38
N GLY A 451 14.62 -12.69 -19.95
CA GLY A 451 13.92 -13.75 -20.68
C GLY A 451 12.42 -13.52 -20.87
N ARG A 452 11.80 -12.70 -20.02
CA ARG A 452 10.41 -12.26 -20.13
C ARG A 452 10.20 -10.92 -20.85
N GLY A 453 11.28 -10.30 -21.31
CA GLY A 453 11.24 -9.03 -22.05
C GLY A 453 11.02 -7.79 -21.19
N TYR A 454 11.30 -7.86 -19.88
CA TYR A 454 11.21 -6.72 -18.96
C TYR A 454 12.51 -5.94 -18.84
N TRP A 455 13.64 -6.56 -19.20
CA TRP A 455 14.95 -5.96 -19.18
C TRP A 455 15.72 -6.24 -20.47
N GLU A 456 16.04 -5.17 -21.20
CA GLU A 456 16.90 -5.18 -22.36
C GLU A 456 18.32 -4.75 -21.94
N THR A 457 19.30 -5.61 -22.22
CA THR A 457 20.72 -5.41 -21.85
C THR A 457 21.65 -6.08 -22.88
N SER A 458 22.96 -5.92 -22.72
CA SER A 458 23.95 -6.51 -23.64
C SER A 458 24.04 -8.04 -23.51
N GLU A 459 24.41 -8.73 -24.59
CA GLU A 459 24.65 -10.18 -24.52
C GLU A 459 25.81 -10.52 -23.57
N GLU A 460 26.80 -9.63 -23.45
CA GLU A 460 27.90 -9.75 -22.48
C GLU A 460 27.38 -9.81 -21.03
N ASN A 461 26.42 -8.96 -20.67
CA ASN A 461 25.78 -9.00 -19.36
C ASN A 461 25.03 -10.32 -19.12
N LEU A 462 24.33 -10.81 -20.15
CA LEU A 462 23.60 -12.08 -20.05
C LEU A 462 24.53 -13.29 -19.95
N GLU A 463 25.60 -13.34 -20.75
CA GLU A 463 26.65 -14.36 -20.65
C GLU A 463 27.26 -14.37 -19.25
N LYS A 464 27.59 -13.19 -18.70
CA LYS A 464 28.13 -13.08 -17.35
C LYS A 464 27.19 -13.62 -16.28
N LEU A 465 25.89 -13.30 -16.38
CA LEU A 465 24.88 -13.83 -15.46
C LEU A 465 24.74 -15.35 -15.57
N ARG A 466 24.79 -15.92 -16.79
CA ARG A 466 24.74 -17.38 -17.00
C ARG A 466 25.97 -18.09 -16.41
N GLU A 467 27.16 -17.52 -16.57
CA GLU A 467 28.38 -18.03 -15.94
C GLU A 467 28.27 -18.04 -14.42
N LEU A 468 27.84 -16.91 -13.83
CA LEU A 468 27.68 -16.77 -12.38
C LEU A 468 26.61 -17.69 -11.81
N TYR A 469 25.56 -17.94 -12.58
CA TYR A 469 24.55 -18.93 -12.22
C TYR A 469 25.15 -20.33 -12.11
N SER A 470 26.00 -20.73 -13.07
CA SER A 470 26.71 -22.01 -13.00
C SER A 470 27.67 -22.06 -11.80
N GLU A 471 28.45 -21.00 -11.58
CA GLU A 471 29.42 -20.93 -10.47
C GLU A 471 28.75 -21.07 -9.10
N VAL A 472 27.62 -20.38 -8.89
CA VAL A 472 26.90 -20.46 -7.61
C VAL A 472 26.14 -21.78 -7.45
N GLU A 473 25.65 -22.39 -8.53
CA GLU A 473 25.08 -23.73 -8.51
C GLU A 473 26.11 -24.77 -8.06
N ASP A 474 27.31 -24.77 -8.64
CA ASP A 474 28.40 -25.68 -8.26
C ASP A 474 28.74 -25.55 -6.76
N LYS A 475 28.72 -24.32 -6.24
CA LYS A 475 28.95 -24.02 -4.83
C LYS A 475 27.83 -24.54 -3.90
N ILE A 476 26.57 -24.53 -4.35
CA ILE A 476 25.42 -24.94 -3.53
C ILE A 476 25.19 -26.44 -3.61
N GLU A 477 25.10 -26.97 -4.83
CA GLU A 477 24.71 -28.37 -5.09
C GLU A 477 25.91 -29.33 -5.02
N GLY A 478 27.13 -28.79 -5.06
CA GLY A 478 28.37 -29.53 -4.83
C GLY A 478 28.78 -30.38 -6.02
N ILE A 479 29.50 -29.78 -6.96
CA ILE A 479 30.35 -30.53 -7.89
C ILE A 479 31.78 -30.42 -7.33
N ASP A 480 32.37 -31.57 -6.99
CA ASP A 480 33.64 -31.80 -6.27
C ASP A 480 33.61 -31.74 -4.72
N ARG A 481 33.45 -32.94 -4.13
CA ARG A 481 34.14 -33.36 -2.90
C ARG A 481 35.00 -34.57 -3.15
#